data_AF-A0A946WJI0-F1
#
_entry.id   AF-A0A946WJI0-F1
#
_cell.length_a   1.000
_cell.length_b   1.000
_cell.length_c   1.000
_cell.angle_alpha   90.00
_cell.angle_beta   90.00
_cell.angle_gamma   90.00
#
_symmetry.space_group_name_H-M   'P 1'
#
loop_
_entity.id
_entity.type
_entity.pdbx_description
1 polymer ?
#
loop_
_entity_poly.entity_id
_entity_poly.type
_entity_poly.pdbx_seq_one_letter_code
_entity_poly.pdbx_strand_id
1 'polypeptide(L)'
;MILKNQIVKIIKIGLIVVILTPIMSANASYETGKIAYDEYRYDEAYLDLKAEAENGHMLAQYYLAVMYAMGHSVPRNDISAYSWFMKAALQGHPISQGNIGTMKLNSRGTDYDLTGSYYWFILAENGGFEKARKFMWRVTNYMKREDIESIQIKADDWIKNNRE
;
A
#
# COMPACT_ATOMS: atom_id res chain seq x y z
N MET A 1 -7.47 7.75 63.12
CA MET A 1 -6.95 8.61 62.04
C MET A 1 -6.19 7.76 61.02
N ILE A 2 -6.87 6.76 60.44
CA ILE A 2 -6.31 5.66 59.64
C ILE A 2 -6.54 5.86 58.13
N LEU A 3 -7.16 6.99 57.71
CA LEU A 3 -7.58 7.22 56.32
C LEU A 3 -6.59 7.98 55.42
N LYS A 4 -5.49 8.57 55.93
CA LYS A 4 -4.55 9.33 55.07
C LYS A 4 -3.43 8.49 54.42
N ASN A 5 -3.18 7.26 54.89
CA ASN A 5 -2.05 6.42 54.43
C ASN A 5 -2.42 5.28 53.46
N GLN A 6 -3.71 5.10 53.14
CA GLN A 6 -4.16 4.14 52.12
C GLN A 6 -4.15 4.74 50.70
N ILE A 7 -4.32 6.06 50.57
CA ILE A 7 -4.40 6.74 49.27
C ILE A 7 -3.02 6.84 48.58
N VAL A 8 -1.94 7.04 49.35
CA VAL A 8 -0.58 7.17 48.78
C VAL A 8 0.00 5.81 48.32
N LYS A 9 -0.51 4.68 48.85
CA LYS A 9 -0.05 3.34 48.42
C LYS A 9 -0.71 2.85 47.12
N ILE A 10 -1.88 3.38 46.74
CA ILE A 10 -2.58 2.97 45.50
C ILE A 10 -1.98 3.63 44.25
N ILE A 11 -1.34 4.79 44.39
CA ILE A 11 -0.73 5.50 43.25
C ILE A 11 0.61 4.85 42.80
N LYS A 12 1.14 3.88 43.57
CA LYS A 12 2.28 3.04 43.13
C LYS A 12 1.90 1.87 42.20
N ILE A 13 0.63 1.76 41.79
CA ILE A 13 0.18 0.91 40.66
C ILE A 13 -0.30 1.82 39.50
N GLY A 14 0.31 2.99 39.38
CA GLY A 14 0.04 3.99 38.33
C GLY A 14 1.23 4.19 37.40
N LEU A 15 1.99 3.12 37.12
CA LEU A 15 3.06 3.13 36.11
C LEU A 15 2.68 2.23 34.93
N ILE A 16 1.43 2.30 34.48
CA ILE A 16 1.16 2.21 33.04
C ILE A 16 1.13 3.66 32.55
N VAL A 17 2.30 4.31 32.69
CA VAL A 17 2.62 5.52 31.94
C VAL A 17 2.75 5.04 30.50
N VAL A 18 1.66 5.16 29.75
CA VAL A 18 1.67 5.65 28.37
C VAL A 18 2.83 5.06 27.53
N ILE A 19 2.83 3.74 27.35
CA ILE A 19 3.56 3.07 26.26
C ILE A 19 2.54 2.46 25.27
N LEU A 20 1.38 3.09 25.16
CA LEU A 20 0.38 2.90 24.09
C LEU A 20 0.54 4.02 23.03
N THR A 21 1.76 4.50 22.90
CA THR A 21 2.23 5.63 22.10
C THR A 21 2.53 5.14 20.65
N PRO A 22 2.78 6.05 19.71
CA PRO A 22 2.13 6.30 18.38
C PRO A 22 1.18 5.30 17.67
N ILE A 23 1.15 4.01 18.00
CA ILE A 23 0.55 3.00 17.08
C ILE A 23 -0.98 3.14 16.95
N MET A 24 -1.68 3.57 18.01
CA MET A 24 -3.12 3.87 17.92
C MET A 24 -3.43 5.16 17.15
N SER A 25 -2.55 6.17 17.17
CA SER A 25 -2.84 7.46 16.52
C SER A 25 -2.65 7.42 15.01
N ALA A 26 -1.63 6.70 14.51
CA ALA A 26 -1.41 6.51 13.08
C ALA A 26 -2.56 5.72 12.43
N ASN A 27 -2.98 4.60 13.06
CA ASN A 27 -4.14 3.85 12.58
C ASN A 27 -5.43 4.68 12.60
N ALA A 28 -5.62 5.53 13.61
CA ALA A 28 -6.79 6.42 13.66
C ALA A 28 -6.79 7.45 12.51
N SER A 29 -5.63 7.99 12.13
CA SER A 29 -5.53 8.94 11.02
C SER A 29 -5.76 8.28 9.66
N TYR A 30 -5.21 7.08 9.44
CA TYR A 30 -5.52 6.33 8.21
C TYR A 30 -7.01 6.00 8.10
N GLU A 31 -7.64 5.48 9.17
CA GLU A 31 -9.05 5.10 9.13
C GLU A 31 -9.97 6.31 8.90
N THR A 32 -9.67 7.45 9.52
CA THR A 32 -10.41 8.70 9.27
C THR A 32 -10.25 9.18 7.83
N GLY A 33 -9.03 9.19 7.29
CA GLY A 33 -8.78 9.51 5.89
C GLY A 33 -9.47 8.56 4.91
N LYS A 34 -9.51 7.25 5.22
CA LYS A 34 -10.24 6.26 4.42
C LYS A 34 -11.76 6.49 4.47
N ILE A 35 -12.33 6.76 5.65
CA ILE A 35 -13.76 7.07 5.79
C ILE A 35 -14.10 8.32 4.97
N ALA A 36 -13.30 9.39 5.08
CA ALA A 36 -13.49 10.59 4.27
C ALA A 36 -13.41 10.30 2.76
N TYR A 37 -12.48 9.43 2.33
CA TYR A 37 -12.37 9.00 0.94
C TYR A 37 -13.65 8.27 0.47
N ASP A 38 -14.15 7.33 1.27
CA ASP A 38 -15.37 6.55 0.97
C ASP A 38 -16.63 7.44 0.96
N GLU A 39 -16.61 8.55 1.71
CA GLU A 39 -17.64 9.60 1.74
C GLU A 39 -17.46 10.69 0.68
N TYR A 40 -16.53 10.53 -0.27
CA TYR A 40 -16.23 11.51 -1.35
C TYR A 40 -15.72 12.87 -0.83
N ARG A 41 -15.30 12.95 0.43
CA ARG A 41 -14.70 14.15 1.05
C ARG A 41 -13.21 14.17 0.76
N TYR A 42 -12.88 14.30 -0.53
CA TYR A 42 -11.52 14.07 -1.03
C TYR A 42 -10.49 15.04 -0.47
N ASP A 43 -10.84 16.29 -0.19
CA ASP A 43 -9.88 17.25 0.38
C ASP A 43 -9.47 16.88 1.80
N GLU A 44 -10.41 16.38 2.61
CA GLU A 44 -10.14 15.90 3.97
C GLU A 44 -9.36 14.59 3.93
N ALA A 45 -9.79 13.66 3.08
CA ALA A 45 -9.08 12.40 2.85
C ALA A 45 -7.62 12.62 2.41
N TYR A 46 -7.37 13.61 1.55
CA TYR A 46 -6.03 13.91 1.05
C TYR A 46 -5.07 14.25 2.17
N LEU A 47 -5.49 15.09 3.11
CA LEU A 47 -4.63 15.55 4.20
C LEU A 47 -4.19 14.38 5.10
N ASP A 48 -5.16 13.59 5.56
CA ASP A 48 -4.90 12.45 6.45
C ASP A 48 -4.11 11.34 5.73
N LEU A 49 -4.54 10.96 4.53
CA LEU A 49 -3.88 9.89 3.76
C LEU A 49 -2.47 10.30 3.31
N LYS A 50 -2.21 11.59 3.02
CA LYS A 50 -0.87 12.05 2.65
C LYS A 50 0.11 11.92 3.82
N ALA A 51 -0.29 12.35 5.02
CA ALA A 51 0.56 12.23 6.19
C ALA A 51 0.90 10.77 6.49
N GLU A 52 -0.09 9.88 6.46
CA GLU A 52 0.12 8.44 6.70
C GLU A 52 0.93 7.77 5.58
N ALA A 53 0.72 8.17 4.32
CA ALA A 53 1.51 7.66 3.20
C ALA A 53 2.99 8.05 3.30
N GLU A 54 3.27 9.28 3.73
CA GLU A 54 4.62 9.80 3.99
C GLU A 54 5.29 9.07 5.17
N ASN A 55 4.52 8.63 6.16
CA ASN A 55 4.97 7.78 7.27
C ASN A 55 5.16 6.30 6.90
N GLY A 56 4.86 5.91 5.66
CA GLY A 56 5.08 4.55 5.18
C GLY A 56 3.85 3.65 5.20
N HIS A 57 2.68 4.12 5.66
CA HIS A 57 1.49 3.29 5.78
C HIS A 57 1.04 2.76 4.41
N MET A 58 1.17 1.44 4.19
CA MET A 58 0.99 0.78 2.90
C MET A 58 -0.36 1.09 2.22
N LEU A 59 -1.46 1.03 2.98
CA LEU A 59 -2.79 1.31 2.43
C LEU A 59 -2.99 2.81 2.15
N ALA A 60 -2.37 3.69 2.94
CA ALA A 60 -2.46 5.12 2.70
C ALA A 60 -1.71 5.51 1.42
N GLN A 61 -0.54 4.90 1.18
CA GLN A 61 0.18 5.03 -0.09
C GLN A 61 -0.65 4.56 -1.29
N TYR A 62 -1.39 3.45 -1.14
CA TYR A 62 -2.33 2.99 -2.17
C TYR A 62 -3.43 4.02 -2.43
N TYR A 63 -4.13 4.52 -1.41
CA TYR A 63 -5.21 5.48 -1.62
C TYR A 63 -4.70 6.81 -2.17
N LEU A 64 -3.56 7.31 -1.69
CA LEU A 64 -2.93 8.52 -2.23
C LEU A 64 -2.57 8.34 -3.72
N ALA A 65 -2.08 7.16 -4.11
CA ALA A 65 -1.84 6.83 -5.51
C ALA A 65 -3.13 6.87 -6.35
N VAL A 66 -4.23 6.33 -5.81
CA VAL A 66 -5.56 6.38 -6.46
C VAL A 66 -6.02 7.84 -6.62
N MET A 67 -5.84 8.68 -5.61
CA MET A 67 -6.20 10.10 -5.68
C MET A 67 -5.45 10.83 -6.81
N TYR A 68 -4.14 10.61 -6.94
CA TYR A 68 -3.38 11.12 -8.09
C TYR A 68 -3.80 10.50 -9.43
N ALA A 69 -4.16 9.22 -9.46
CA ALA A 69 -4.56 8.54 -10.70
C ALA A 69 -5.92 9.03 -11.22
N MET A 70 -6.83 9.39 -10.32
CA MET A 70 -8.20 9.81 -10.64
C MET A 70 -8.37 11.34 -10.64
N GLY A 71 -7.44 12.08 -10.05
CA GLY A 71 -7.57 13.52 -9.89
C GLY A 71 -8.53 13.93 -8.76
N HIS A 72 -8.57 13.16 -7.67
CA HIS A 72 -9.40 13.46 -6.50
C HIS A 72 -8.65 14.40 -5.55
N SER A 73 -9.21 15.57 -5.26
CA SER A 73 -8.60 16.69 -4.51
C SER A 73 -7.36 17.33 -5.17
N VAL A 74 -6.50 16.52 -5.79
CA VAL A 74 -5.32 16.94 -6.54
C VAL A 74 -5.51 16.75 -8.04
N PRO A 75 -4.83 17.53 -8.91
CA PRO A 75 -4.83 17.27 -10.34
C PRO A 75 -4.32 15.86 -10.66
N ARG A 76 -4.90 15.22 -11.69
CA ARG A 76 -4.45 13.91 -12.14
C ARG A 76 -2.97 13.96 -12.53
N ASN A 77 -2.19 13.05 -11.95
CA ASN A 77 -0.76 12.91 -12.23
C ASN A 77 -0.36 11.43 -12.19
N ASP A 78 -0.25 10.83 -13.36
CA ASP A 78 0.07 9.40 -13.49
C ASP A 78 1.50 9.08 -12.99
N ILE A 79 2.45 10.02 -13.04
CA ILE A 79 3.82 9.84 -12.52
C ILE A 79 3.79 9.76 -10.99
N SER A 80 3.08 10.68 -10.33
CA SER A 80 2.89 10.64 -8.88
C SER A 80 2.13 9.39 -8.44
N ALA A 81 1.07 9.02 -9.17
CA ALA A 81 0.34 7.78 -8.91
C ALA A 81 1.25 6.54 -9.01
N TYR A 82 2.07 6.46 -10.06
CA TYR A 82 3.02 5.36 -10.24
C TYR A 82 4.00 5.27 -9.06
N SER A 83 4.55 6.41 -8.63
CA SER A 83 5.48 6.46 -7.50
C SER A 83 4.85 5.96 -6.19
N TRP A 84 3.62 6.38 -5.88
CA TRP A 84 2.93 5.97 -4.67
C TRP A 84 2.45 4.51 -4.72
N PHE A 85 1.93 4.05 -5.87
CA PHE A 85 1.63 2.63 -6.05
C PHE A 85 2.89 1.78 -5.91
N MET A 86 4.04 2.24 -6.41
CA MET A 86 5.30 1.49 -6.30
C MET A 86 5.72 1.33 -4.85
N LYS A 87 5.61 2.38 -4.02
CA LYS A 87 5.89 2.29 -2.59
C LYS A 87 5.01 1.25 -1.89
N ALA A 88 3.71 1.24 -2.16
CA ALA A 88 2.79 0.23 -1.61
C ALA A 88 3.07 -1.18 -2.18
N ALA A 89 3.41 -1.30 -3.46
CA ALA A 89 3.68 -2.56 -4.14
C ALA A 89 4.95 -3.25 -3.62
N LEU A 90 5.98 -2.45 -3.29
CA LEU A 90 7.23 -2.93 -2.67
C LEU A 90 7.02 -3.44 -1.25
N GLN A 91 5.96 -3.01 -0.56
CA GLN A 91 5.53 -3.55 0.74
C GLN A 91 4.62 -4.78 0.60
N GLY A 92 4.39 -5.27 -0.62
CA GLY A 92 3.56 -6.46 -0.86
C GLY A 92 2.07 -6.17 -1.07
N HIS A 93 1.64 -4.91 -1.24
CA HIS A 93 0.22 -4.62 -1.49
C HIS A 93 -0.23 -5.20 -2.85
N PRO A 94 -1.10 -6.23 -2.89
CA PRO A 94 -1.35 -7.00 -4.12
C PRO A 94 -2.04 -6.17 -5.20
N ILE A 95 -2.96 -5.29 -4.80
CA ILE A 95 -3.68 -4.41 -5.73
C ILE A 95 -2.72 -3.37 -6.32
N SER A 96 -1.80 -2.82 -5.52
CA SER A 96 -0.78 -1.89 -6.03
C SER A 96 0.17 -2.59 -7.01
N GLN A 97 0.59 -3.83 -6.74
CA GLN A 97 1.40 -4.62 -7.67
C GLN A 97 0.65 -4.80 -9.01
N GLY A 98 -0.64 -5.14 -8.97
CA GLY A 98 -1.49 -5.21 -10.17
C GLY A 98 -1.64 -3.87 -10.91
N ASN A 99 -1.72 -2.76 -10.18
CA ASN A 99 -1.76 -1.42 -10.76
C ASN A 99 -0.44 -1.07 -11.44
N ILE A 100 0.71 -1.37 -10.84
CA ILE A 100 2.02 -1.15 -11.46
C ILE A 100 2.15 -1.94 -12.78
N GLY A 101 1.77 -3.22 -12.78
CA GLY A 101 1.76 -4.02 -14.02
C GLY A 101 0.89 -3.37 -15.09
N THR A 102 -0.33 -2.96 -14.73
CA THR A 102 -1.25 -2.29 -15.66
C THR A 102 -0.71 -0.94 -16.16
N MET A 103 -0.08 -0.15 -15.29
CA MET A 103 0.48 1.15 -15.64
C MET A 103 1.63 1.02 -16.64
N LYS A 104 2.51 0.02 -16.46
CA LYS A 104 3.56 -0.33 -17.43
C LYS A 104 2.98 -0.68 -18.80
N LEU A 105 1.94 -1.51 -18.88
CA LEU A 105 1.34 -1.85 -20.18
C LEU A 105 0.70 -0.68 -20.92
N ASN A 106 0.27 0.35 -20.18
CA ASN A 106 -0.44 1.50 -20.75
C ASN A 106 0.43 2.76 -20.83
N SER A 107 1.73 2.65 -20.55
CA SER A 107 2.64 3.81 -20.44
C SER A 107 2.12 4.94 -19.55
N ARG A 108 1.46 4.58 -18.43
CA ARG A 108 0.91 5.55 -17.48
C ARG A 108 1.92 5.80 -16.38
N GLY A 109 2.57 6.97 -16.39
CA GLY A 109 3.53 7.36 -15.35
C GLY A 109 4.86 6.58 -15.37
N THR A 110 5.05 5.74 -16.39
CA THR A 110 6.24 4.92 -16.62
C THR A 110 6.28 4.53 -18.10
N ASP A 111 7.44 4.10 -18.60
CA ASP A 111 7.57 3.59 -19.97
C ASP A 111 6.88 2.22 -20.12
N TYR A 112 6.55 1.88 -21.37
CA TYR A 112 6.05 0.56 -21.71
C TYR A 112 7.05 -0.53 -21.35
N ASP A 113 6.61 -1.51 -20.56
CA ASP A 113 7.46 -2.60 -20.09
C ASP A 113 6.64 -3.89 -19.90
N LEU A 114 6.68 -4.75 -20.92
CA LEU A 114 5.93 -6.00 -20.96
C LEU A 114 6.44 -7.02 -19.93
N THR A 115 7.75 -7.20 -19.83
CA THR A 115 8.37 -8.19 -18.93
C THR A 115 8.25 -7.76 -17.46
N GLY A 116 8.49 -6.48 -17.17
CA GLY A 116 8.25 -5.92 -15.85
C GLY A 116 6.77 -5.97 -15.46
N SER A 117 5.85 -5.77 -16.41
CA SER A 117 4.42 -5.96 -16.12
C SER A 117 4.09 -7.40 -15.72
N TYR A 118 4.65 -8.39 -16.41
CA TYR A 118 4.42 -9.80 -16.09
C TYR A 118 4.93 -10.13 -14.68
N TYR A 119 6.14 -9.67 -14.34
CA TYR A 119 6.73 -9.80 -13.01
C TYR A 119 5.76 -9.30 -11.91
N TRP A 120 5.24 -8.08 -12.06
CA TRP A 120 4.33 -7.51 -11.05
C TRP A 120 2.99 -8.24 -10.95
N PHE A 121 2.48 -8.83 -12.04
CA PHE A 121 1.25 -9.62 -11.97
C PHE A 121 1.44 -10.96 -11.24
N ILE A 122 2.60 -11.60 -11.36
CA ILE A 122 2.90 -12.81 -10.58
C ILE A 122 2.85 -12.49 -9.08
N LEU A 123 3.50 -11.39 -8.68
CA LEU A 123 3.49 -10.94 -7.28
C LEU A 123 2.07 -10.64 -6.80
N ALA A 124 1.30 -9.91 -7.63
CA ALA A 124 -0.08 -9.56 -7.33
C ALA A 124 -0.97 -10.80 -7.15
N GLU A 125 -0.85 -11.80 -8.03
CA GLU A 125 -1.59 -13.07 -7.91
C GLU A 125 -1.23 -13.79 -6.62
N ASN A 126 0.06 -13.94 -6.32
CA ASN A 126 0.51 -14.61 -5.09
C ASN A 126 0.00 -13.88 -3.83
N GLY A 127 -0.14 -12.54 -3.89
CA GLY A 127 -0.75 -11.73 -2.84
C GLY A 127 -2.28 -11.79 -2.77
N GLY A 128 -2.96 -12.52 -3.67
CA GLY A 128 -4.41 -12.68 -3.67
C GLY A 128 -5.18 -11.76 -4.62
N PHE A 129 -4.51 -10.99 -5.49
CA PHE A 129 -5.18 -10.21 -6.52
C PHE A 129 -5.57 -11.10 -7.71
N GLU A 130 -6.72 -11.78 -7.60
CA GLU A 130 -7.17 -12.80 -8.56
C GLU A 130 -7.24 -12.32 -10.02
N LYS A 131 -7.53 -11.03 -10.24
CA LYS A 131 -7.59 -10.42 -11.59
C LYS A 131 -6.24 -10.44 -12.31
N ALA A 132 -5.13 -10.59 -11.59
CA ALA A 132 -3.78 -10.66 -12.15
C ALA A 132 -3.63 -11.77 -13.19
N ARG A 133 -4.25 -12.94 -12.99
CA ARG A 133 -4.21 -14.07 -13.94
C ARG A 133 -4.64 -13.69 -15.35
N LYS A 134 -5.72 -12.92 -15.46
CA LYS A 134 -6.23 -12.45 -16.74
C LYS A 134 -5.22 -11.52 -17.43
N PHE A 135 -4.55 -10.67 -16.66
CA PHE A 135 -3.52 -9.79 -17.21
C PHE A 135 -2.27 -10.57 -17.63
N MET A 136 -1.86 -11.58 -16.85
CA MET A 136 -0.78 -12.48 -17.21
C MET A 136 -1.04 -13.21 -18.52
N TRP A 137 -2.22 -13.83 -18.67
CA TRP A 137 -2.60 -14.49 -19.93
C TRP A 137 -2.50 -13.54 -21.13
N ARG A 138 -2.85 -12.26 -20.95
CA ARG A 138 -2.76 -11.27 -22.02
C ARG A 138 -1.31 -10.96 -22.40
N VAL A 139 -0.39 -10.86 -21.43
CA VAL A 139 1.01 -10.49 -21.71
C VAL A 139 1.85 -11.67 -22.18
N THR A 140 1.62 -12.88 -21.65
CA THR A 140 2.42 -14.07 -22.00
C THR A 140 2.25 -14.48 -23.46
N ASN A 141 1.13 -14.14 -24.10
CA ASN A 141 0.92 -14.34 -25.54
C ASN A 141 1.94 -13.59 -26.43
N TYR A 142 2.65 -12.61 -25.88
CA TYR A 142 3.64 -11.80 -26.60
C TYR A 142 5.07 -12.04 -26.10
N MET A 143 5.27 -13.02 -25.22
CA MET A 143 6.56 -13.27 -24.56
C MET A 143 7.14 -14.61 -25.00
N LYS A 144 8.47 -14.70 -25.01
CA LYS A 144 9.15 -15.98 -25.21
C LYS A 144 9.04 -16.82 -23.95
N ARG A 145 9.06 -18.14 -24.13
CA ARG A 145 8.97 -19.09 -23.02
C ARG A 145 10.12 -18.91 -22.03
N GLU A 146 11.32 -18.68 -22.54
CA GLU A 146 12.53 -18.51 -21.73
C GLU A 146 12.43 -17.25 -20.85
N ASP A 147 11.87 -16.16 -21.39
CA ASP A 147 11.64 -14.91 -20.65
C ASP A 147 10.61 -15.13 -19.53
N ILE A 148 9.52 -15.85 -19.82
CA ILE A 148 8.48 -16.21 -18.84
C ILE A 148 9.10 -17.01 -17.69
N GLU A 149 9.86 -18.06 -17.99
CA GLU A 149 10.50 -18.92 -16.99
C GLU A 149 11.50 -18.12 -16.13
N SER A 150 12.32 -17.26 -16.75
CA SER A 150 13.27 -16.40 -16.03
C SER A 150 12.56 -15.42 -15.08
N ILE A 151 11.47 -14.80 -15.52
CA ILE A 151 10.70 -13.85 -14.72
C ILE A 151 9.97 -14.55 -13.57
N GLN A 152 9.44 -15.75 -13.80
CA GLN A 152 8.82 -16.56 -12.75
C GLN A 152 9.82 -16.85 -11.63
N ILE A 153 11.04 -17.29 -11.96
CA ILE A 153 12.10 -17.54 -10.97
C ILE A 153 12.41 -16.28 -10.16
N LYS A 154 12.51 -15.12 -10.83
CA LYS A 154 12.75 -13.84 -10.15
C LYS A 154 11.60 -13.44 -9.22
N ALA A 155 10.36 -13.66 -9.64
CA ALA A 155 9.19 -13.40 -8.83
C ALA A 155 9.12 -14.33 -7.61
N ASP A 156 9.41 -15.61 -7.80
CA ASP A 156 9.45 -16.61 -6.73
C ASP A 156 10.52 -16.29 -5.68
N ASP A 157 11.69 -15.82 -6.12
CA ASP A 157 12.75 -15.36 -5.20
C ASP A 157 12.28 -14.16 -4.37
N TRP A 158 11.66 -13.16 -5.02
CA TRP A 158 11.09 -12.02 -4.29
C TRP A 158 10.03 -12.48 -3.29
N ILE A 159 9.10 -13.35 -3.70
CA ILE A 159 8.04 -13.88 -2.85
C ILE A 159 8.64 -14.61 -1.65
N LYS A 160 9.66 -15.45 -1.86
CA LYS A 160 10.33 -16.19 -0.79
C LYS A 160 11.01 -15.24 0.21
N ASN A 161 11.67 -14.20 -0.29
CA ASN A 161 12.45 -13.27 0.55
C ASN A 161 11.58 -12.22 1.26
N ASN A 162 10.30 -12.09 0.90
CA ASN A 162 9.35 -11.13 1.48
C ASN A 162 8.14 -11.82 2.14
N ARG A 163 8.25 -13.13 2.45
CA ARG A 163 7.32 -13.85 3.33
C ARG A 163 7.85 -13.77 4.77
N GLU A 164 7.22 -12.94 5.60
CA GLU A 164 7.29 -13.03 7.07
C GLU A 164 6.14 -13.90 7.61
#